data_AF-A0A1G0M9I4-F1
#
_entry.id   AF-A0A1G0M9I4-F1
#
_cell.length_a   1.000
_cell.length_b   1.000
_cell.length_c   1.000
_cell.angle_alpha   90.00
_cell.angle_beta   90.00
_cell.angle_gamma   90.00
#
_symmetry.space_group_name_H-M   'P 1'
#
loop_
_entity.id
_entity.type
_entity.pdbx_description
1 polymer ?
#
loop_
_entity_poly.entity_id
_entity_poly.type
_entity_poly.pdbx_seq_one_letter_code
_entity_poly.pdbx_strand_id
1 'polypeptide(L)' 'MFAATAYDIYKNHALFNFGDWQNIMVGFITSFIFAVIGIKALLKFITSHTFVPFGIYRIAVGVIFLIFFT' A
#
# COMPACT_ATOMS: atom_id res chain seq x y z
N MET A 1 -6.93 -10.19 -0.70
CA MET A 1 -6.77 -9.07 -1.65
C MET A 1 -7.03 -9.49 -3.10
N PHE A 2 -6.47 -10.61 -3.58
CA PHE A 2 -6.62 -11.06 -4.98
C PHE A 2 -8.07 -11.06 -5.53
N ALA A 3 -9.03 -11.60 -4.78
CA ALA A 3 -10.45 -11.60 -5.17
C ALA A 3 -11.05 -10.18 -5.26
N ALA A 4 -10.69 -9.29 -4.33
CA ALA A 4 -11.14 -7.90 -4.35
C ALA A 4 -10.55 -7.14 -5.54
N THR A 5 -9.26 -7.34 -5.84
CA THR A 5 -8.59 -6.74 -7.00
C THR A 5 -9.19 -7.23 -8.31
N ALA A 6 -9.47 -8.54 -8.44
CA ALA A 6 -10.10 -9.09 -9.64
C ALA A 6 -11.51 -8.52 -9.87
N TYR A 7 -12.30 -8.38 -8.81
CA TYR A 7 -13.63 -7.78 -8.88
C TYR A 7 -13.57 -6.29 -9.23
N ASP A 8 -12.60 -5.55 -8.66
CA ASP A 8 -12.42 -4.12 -8.92
C ASP A 8 -12.00 -3.84 -10.37
N ILE A 9 -11.12 -4.67 -10.94
CA ILE A 9 -10.76 -4.63 -12.37
C ILE A 9 -11.97 -4.93 -13.26
N TYR A 10 -12.75 -5.96 -12.90
CA TYR A 10 -13.95 -6.32 -13.66
C TYR A 10 -14.99 -5.18 -13.65
N LYS A 11 -15.16 -4.47 -12.55
CA LYS A 11 -16.14 -3.38 -12.44
C LYS A 11 -15.67 -2.08 -13.12
N ASN A 12 -14.36 -1.81 -13.12
CA ASN A 12 -13.78 -0.59 -13.68
C ASN A 12 -13.17 -0.78 -15.09
N HIS A 13 -13.41 -1.92 -15.76
CA HIS A 13 -12.86 -2.23 -17.09
C HIS A 13 -13.17 -1.16 -18.16
N ALA A 14 -14.28 -0.43 -18.02
CA ALA A 14 -14.70 0.62 -18.96
C ALA A 14 -13.88 1.92 -18.85
N LEU A 15 -13.13 2.12 -17.76
CA LEU A 15 -12.26 3.28 -17.55
C LEU A 15 -10.82 3.03 -18.01
N PHE A 16 -10.46 1.78 -18.34
CA PHE A 16 -9.11 1.42 -18.78
C PHE A 16 -8.94 1.71 -20.27
N ASN A 17 -8.20 2.76 -20.59
CA ASN A 17 -7.74 3.04 -21.94
C ASN A 17 -6.38 2.34 -22.17
N PHE A 18 -6.04 1.98 -23.41
CA PHE A 18 -4.82 1.21 -23.73
C PHE A 18 -3.51 1.90 -23.30
N GLY A 19 -3.52 3.22 -23.06
CA GLY A 19 -2.38 3.98 -22.55
C GLY A 19 -2.07 3.75 -21.06
N ASP A 20 -3.04 3.35 -20.25
CA ASP A 20 -2.86 3.19 -18.80
C ASP A 20 -2.17 1.88 -18.42
N TRP A 21 -2.13 0.92 -19.35
CA TRP A 21 -1.54 -0.40 -19.11
C TRP A 21 -0.06 -0.32 -18.72
N GLN A 22 0.69 0.60 -19.35
CA GLN A 22 2.09 0.83 -19.01
C GLN A 22 2.25 1.34 -17.58
N ASN A 23 1.39 2.27 -17.15
CA ASN A 23 1.44 2.84 -15.81
C ASN A 23 1.09 1.81 -14.74
N ILE A 24 0.10 0.95 -15.02
CA ILE A 24 -0.28 -0.17 -14.13
C ILE A 24 0.87 -1.17 -14.00
N MET A 25 1.51 -1.56 -15.10
CA MET A 25 2.64 -2.50 -15.06
C MET A 25 3.80 -1.95 -14.24
N VAL A 26 4.19 -0.69 -14.46
CA VAL A 26 5.27 -0.05 -13.70
C VAL A 26 4.90 0.09 -12.22
N GLY A 27 3.66 0.51 -11.94
CA GLY A 27 3.14 0.62 -10.58
C GLY A 27 3.12 -0.73 -9.84
N PHE A 28 2.72 -1.80 -10.53
CA PHE A 28 2.69 -3.16 -10.00
C PHE A 28 4.09 -3.66 -9.65
N ILE A 29 5.05 -3.53 -10.57
CA ILE A 29 6.44 -3.96 -10.34
C ILE A 29 7.07 -3.15 -9.21
N THR A 30 6.92 -1.83 -9.24
CA THR A 30 7.45 -0.94 -8.19
C THR A 30 6.87 -1.30 -6.83
N SER A 31 5.55 -1.44 -6.73
CA SER A 31 4.87 -1.80 -5.48
C SER A 31 5.30 -3.17 -4.97
N PHE A 32 5.51 -4.14 -5.85
CA PHE A 32 5.96 -5.48 -5.47
C PHE A 32 7.39 -5.46 -4.89
N ILE A 33 8.32 -4.76 -5.54
CA ILE A 33 9.70 -4.63 -5.07
C ILE A 33 9.72 -3.95 -3.70
N PHE A 34 9.02 -2.81 -3.56
CA PHE A 34 8.95 -2.09 -2.29
C PHE A 34 8.23 -2.88 -1.20
N ALA A 35 7.21 -3.67 -1.52
CA ALA A 35 6.54 -4.54 -0.55
C ALA A 35 7.51 -5.60 0.01
N VAL A 36 8.29 -6.27 -0.84
CA VAL A 36 9.28 -7.26 -0.40
C VAL A 36 10.36 -6.61 0.47
N ILE A 37 10.88 -5.45 0.06
CA ILE A 37 11.87 -4.69 0.83
C ILE A 37 11.28 -4.29 2.20
N GLY A 38 10.06 -3.74 2.19
CA GLY A 38 9.35 -3.32 3.39
C GLY A 38 9.13 -4.46 4.37
N ILE A 39 8.65 -5.62 3.91
CA ILE A 39 8.45 -6.81 4.75
C ILE A 39 9.77 -7.27 5.36
N LYS A 40 10.85 -7.34 4.58
CA LYS A 40 12.18 -7.73 5.10
C LYS A 40 12.70 -6.76 6.15
N ALA A 41 12.57 -5.45 5.90
CA ALA A 41 12.99 -4.42 6.85
C ALA A 41 12.17 -4.48 8.14
N LEU A 42 10.85 -4.65 8.02
CA LEU A 42 9.91 -4.72 9.14
C LEU A 42 10.16 -5.99 9.98
N LEU A 43 10.33 -7.16 9.35
CA LEU A 43 10.67 -8.40 10.07
C LEU A 43 12.00 -8.28 10.81
N LYS A 44 13.02 -7.67 10.20
CA LYS A 44 14.30 -7.39 10.86
C LYS A 44 14.14 -6.43 12.05
N PHE A 45 13.27 -5.43 11.93
CA PHE A 45 12.99 -4.46 12.97
C PHE A 45 12.23 -5.07 14.16
N ILE A 46 11.19 -5.87 13.91
CA ILE A 46 10.41 -6.54 14.98
C ILE A 46 11.31 -7.48 15.80
N THR A 47 12.29 -8.13 15.16
CA THR A 47 13.14 -9.09 15.86
C THR A 47 14.03 -8.42 16.93
N SER A 48 14.31 -7.11 16.82
CA SER A 48 15.13 -6.39 17.82
C SER A 48 14.40 -5.28 18.57
N HIS A 49 13.21 -4.84 18.13
CA HIS A 49 12.47 -3.74 18.74
C HIS A 49 10.98 -4.09 18.91
N THR A 50 10.41 -3.63 20.04
CA THR A 50 8.99 -3.79 20.36
C THR A 50 8.10 -3.03 19.36
N PHE A 51 6.85 -3.48 19.17
CA PHE A 51 5.88 -2.89 18.22
C PHE A 51 5.39 -1.46 18.59
N VAL A 52 5.91 -0.86 19.66
CA VAL A 52 5.48 0.44 20.19
C VAL A 52 5.58 1.58 19.16
N PRO A 53 6.66 1.72 18.35
CA PRO A 53 6.74 2.75 17.31
C PRO A 53 5.63 2.63 16.26
N PHE A 54 5.22 1.39 15.94
CA PHE A 54 4.17 1.13 14.96
C PHE A 54 2.80 1.58 15.46
N GLY A 55 2.55 1.46 16.77
CA GLY A 55 1.35 1.99 17.42
C GLY A 55 1.31 3.52 17.44
N ILE A 56 2.42 4.16 17.79
CA ILE A 56 2.54 5.63 17.81
C ILE A 56 2.34 6.21 16.41
N TYR A 57 2.93 5.58 15.38
CA TYR A 57 2.75 5.99 13.99
C TYR A 57 1.26 6.00 13.58
N ARG A 58 0.48 4.98 13.95
CA ARG A 58 -0.96 4.92 13.62
C ARG A 58 -1.77 6.03 14.27
N ILE A 59 -1.48 6.35 15.55
CA ILE A 59 -2.17 7.44 16.25
C ILE A 59 -1.80 8.79 15.61
N ALA A 60 -0.52 9.03 15.33
CA ALA A 60 -0.06 10.25 14.69
C ALA A 60 -0.70 10.44 13.30
N VAL A 61 -0.73 9.40 12.46
CA VAL A 61 -1.38 9.45 11.14
C VAL A 61 -2.87 9.71 11.26
N GLY A 62 -3.55 9.09 12.22
CA GLY A 62 -4.97 9.35 12.48
C GLY A 62 -5.26 10.80 12.84
N VAL A 63 -4.43 11.40 13.70
CA VAL A 63 -4.54 12.82 14.07
C VAL A 63 -4.26 13.74 12.88
N ILE A 64 -3.23 13.43 12.07
CA ILE A 64 -2.91 14.19 10.85
C ILE A 64 -4.09 14.16 9.87
N PHE A 65 -4.68 12.99 9.62
CA PHE A 65 -5.86 12.86 8.75
C PHE A 65 -7.04 13.69 9.26
N LEU A 66 -7.29 13.69 10.59
CA LEU A 66 -8.37 14.48 11.18
C LEU A 66 -8.19 15.98 10.95
N ILE A 67 -6.94 16.47 11.05
CA ILE A 67 -6.62 17.89 10.83
C ILE A 67 -6.68 18.26 9.35
N PHE A 68 -6.25 17.37 8.44
CA PHE A 68 -6.21 17.66 7.02
C PHE A 68 -7.57 17.56 6.32
N PHE A 69 -8.48 16.75 6.85
CA PHE A 69 -9.81 16.48 6.27
C PHE A 69 -10.94 17.26 6.97
N THR A 70 -10.61 18.10 7.97
CA THR A 70 -11.49 19.11 8.56
C THR A 70 -11.30 20.43 7.81
#